data_AF-A0A1X9SZK1-F1
#
_entry.id   AF-A0A1X9SZK1-F1
#
_cell.length_a   1.000
_cell.length_b   1.000
_cell.length_c   1.000
_cell.angle_alpha   90.00
_cell.angle_beta   90.00
_cell.angle_gamma   90.00
#
_symmetry.space_group_name_H-M   'P 1'
#
loop_
_entity.id
_entity.type
_entity.pdbx_description
1 polymer ?
#
loop_
_entity_poly.entity_id
_entity_poly.type
_entity_poly.pdbx_seq_one_letter_code
_entity_poly.pdbx_strand_id
1 'polypeptide(L)' 'MKKIIFLCVLIVSLNALILYEPKTKEQKEGYRYGQTMRMLGMGKWECDRKFKNIDSEKLEWCEYGWVDKSEEIDARKLD' A
#
# COMPACT_ATOMS: atom_id res chain seq x y z
N MET A 1 26.67 -17.78 -18.86
CA MET A 1 25.22 -17.44 -18.85
C MET A 1 24.50 -17.66 -17.50
N LYS A 2 25.18 -17.94 -16.38
CA LYS A 2 24.52 -18.11 -15.05
C LYS A 2 24.49 -16.84 -14.17
N LYS A 3 25.24 -15.80 -14.52
CA LYS A 3 25.40 -14.59 -13.69
C LYS A 3 24.31 -13.52 -13.89
N ILE A 4 23.57 -13.56 -15.00
CA ILE A 4 22.56 -12.53 -15.34
C ILE A 4 21.26 -12.74 -14.56
N ILE A 5 20.93 -14.00 -14.23
CA ILE A 5 19.69 -14.35 -13.52
C ILE A 5 19.65 -13.74 -12.11
N PHE A 6 20.79 -13.66 -11.43
CA PHE A 6 20.88 -13.05 -10.10
C PHE A 6 20.63 -11.54 -10.11
N LEU A 7 20.94 -10.84 -11.21
CA LEU A 7 20.71 -9.38 -11.30
C LEU A 7 19.21 -9.05 -11.42
N CYS A 8 18.44 -9.86 -12.15
CA CYS A 8 17.01 -9.64 -12.31
C CYS A 8 16.25 -9.83 -10.99
N VAL A 9 16.64 -10.79 -10.15
CA VAL A 9 15.99 -11.02 -8.85
C VAL A 9 16.24 -9.86 -7.88
N LEU A 10 17.45 -9.27 -7.90
CA LEU A 10 17.80 -8.13 -7.04
C LEU A 10 17.01 -6.85 -7.39
N ILE A 11 16.75 -6.60 -8.68
CA ILE A 11 15.99 -5.41 -9.12
C ILE A 11 14.53 -5.49 -8.67
N VAL A 12 13.93 -6.69 -8.64
CA VAL A 12 12.55 -6.87 -8.18
C VAL A 12 12.44 -6.68 -6.66
N SER A 13 13.47 -7.07 -5.89
CA SER A 13 13.50 -6.83 -4.44
C SER A 13 13.75 -5.38 -4.02
N LEU A 14 14.47 -4.59 -4.83
CA LEU A 14 14.75 -3.18 -4.53
C LEU A 14 13.56 -2.23 -4.84
N ASN A 15 12.64 -2.63 -5.71
CA ASN A 15 11.47 -1.82 -6.06
C ASN A 15 10.26 -2.03 -5.13
N ALA A 16 10.34 -2.94 -4.16
CA ALA A 16 9.23 -3.25 -3.24
C ALA A 16 9.05 -2.21 -2.11
N LEU A 17 9.92 -1.20 -2.03
CA LEU A 17 10.06 -0.35 -0.83
C LEU A 17 9.84 1.15 -1.11
N ILE A 18 8.97 1.47 -2.07
CA ILE A 18 8.50 2.85 -2.22
C ILE A 18 7.24 3.00 -1.36
N LEU A 19 7.43 3.54 -0.15
CA LEU A 19 6.33 4.03 0.68
C LEU A 19 5.76 5.29 0.01
N TYR A 20 4.64 5.14 -0.70
CA TYR A 20 3.92 6.27 -1.28
C TYR A 20 3.09 6.95 -0.19
N GLU A 21 3.23 8.28 -0.08
CA GLU A 21 2.36 9.12 0.76
C GLU A 21 1.18 9.66 -0.06
N PRO A 22 -0.05 9.67 0.48
CA PRO A 22 -1.22 10.17 -0.23
C PRO A 22 -1.17 11.70 -0.37
N LYS A 23 -1.18 12.20 -1.60
CA LYS A 23 -1.06 13.64 -1.91
C LYS A 23 -2.40 14.29 -2.17
N THR A 24 -3.26 13.66 -2.97
CA THR A 24 -4.58 14.19 -3.35
C THR A 24 -5.63 13.92 -2.27
N LYS A 25 -6.80 14.54 -2.41
CA LYS A 25 -7.91 14.37 -1.46
C LYS A 25 -8.45 12.93 -1.53
N GLU A 26 -8.56 12.41 -2.73
CA GLU A 26 -9.05 11.08 -3.09
C GLU A 26 -8.14 10.01 -2.47
N GLN A 27 -6.82 10.16 -2.66
CA GLN A 27 -5.81 9.27 -2.07
C GLN A 27 -5.89 9.28 -0.54
N LYS A 28 -5.98 10.46 0.09
CA LYS A 28 -6.07 10.59 1.55
C LYS A 28 -7.35 9.95 2.10
N GLU A 29 -8.46 10.09 1.38
CA GLU A 29 -9.75 9.52 1.76
C GLU A 29 -9.73 7.98 1.66
N GLY A 30 -9.25 7.45 0.55
CA GLY A 30 -9.04 6.02 0.36
C GLY A 30 -8.16 5.44 1.46
N TYR A 31 -6.95 6.01 1.63
CA TYR A 31 -5.97 5.59 2.61
C TYR A 31 -6.52 5.53 4.04
N ARG A 32 -7.19 6.60 4.49
CA ARG A 32 -7.80 6.65 5.83
C ARG A 32 -8.92 5.61 6.00
N TYR A 33 -9.72 5.39 4.97
CA TYR A 33 -10.77 4.38 5.04
C TYR A 33 -10.16 2.97 5.17
N GLY A 34 -9.14 2.66 4.38
CA GLY A 34 -8.38 1.40 4.49
C GLY A 34 -7.79 1.18 5.89
N GLN A 35 -7.12 2.20 6.43
CA GLN A 35 -6.57 2.17 7.79
C GLN A 35 -7.67 1.92 8.84
N THR A 36 -8.82 2.57 8.67
CA THR A 36 -9.97 2.40 9.58
C THR A 36 -10.51 0.98 9.52
N MET A 37 -10.71 0.42 8.33
CA MET A 37 -11.16 -0.97 8.18
C MET A 37 -10.19 -1.95 8.84
N ARG A 38 -8.88 -1.77 8.65
CA ARG A 38 -7.85 -2.56 9.32
C ARG A 38 -7.94 -2.46 10.85
N MET A 39 -8.02 -1.24 11.40
CA MET A 39 -8.13 -1.01 12.85
C MET A 39 -9.39 -1.63 13.45
N LEU A 40 -10.47 -1.73 12.68
CA LEU A 40 -11.71 -2.38 13.07
C LEU A 40 -11.68 -3.91 12.91
N GLY A 41 -10.57 -4.49 12.43
CA GLY A 41 -10.47 -5.92 12.15
C GLY A 41 -11.27 -6.37 10.92
N MET A 42 -11.71 -5.42 10.09
CA MET A 42 -12.48 -5.70 8.88
C MET A 42 -11.56 -6.11 7.73
N GLY A 43 -12.07 -6.97 6.84
CA GLY A 43 -11.30 -7.46 5.70
C GLY A 43 -11.09 -6.41 4.61
N LYS A 44 -10.01 -6.58 3.82
CA LYS A 44 -9.66 -5.72 2.68
C LYS A 44 -10.79 -5.53 1.66
N TRP A 45 -11.67 -6.54 1.54
CA TRP A 45 -12.83 -6.52 0.64
C TRP A 45 -13.83 -5.39 0.93
N GLU A 46 -13.74 -4.73 2.09
CA GLU A 46 -14.49 -3.50 2.38
C GLU A 46 -14.12 -2.34 1.44
N CYS A 47 -12.87 -2.28 0.98
CA CYS A 47 -12.44 -1.34 -0.05
C CYS A 47 -13.19 -1.57 -1.37
N ASP A 48 -13.28 -2.84 -1.80
CA ASP A 48 -14.02 -3.23 -2.99
C ASP A 48 -15.49 -2.88 -2.90
N ARG A 49 -16.12 -3.20 -1.76
CA ARG A 49 -17.54 -2.89 -1.51
C ARG A 49 -17.83 -1.40 -1.64
N LYS A 50 -16.89 -0.55 -1.23
CA LYS A 50 -17.08 0.90 -1.21
C LYS A 50 -16.67 1.60 -2.51
N PHE A 51 -15.56 1.21 -3.14
CA PHE A 51 -14.91 2.04 -4.17
C PHE A 51 -14.81 1.39 -5.55
N LYS A 52 -14.95 0.07 -5.67
CA LYS A 52 -14.65 -0.69 -6.90
C LYS A 52 -15.31 -0.15 -8.18
N ASN A 53 -16.53 0.34 -8.05
CA ASN A 53 -17.31 0.87 -9.18
C ASN A 53 -17.56 2.39 -9.08
N ILE A 54 -16.85 3.08 -8.19
CA ILE A 54 -17.04 4.52 -7.92
C ILE A 54 -15.79 5.31 -8.27
N ASP A 55 -14.65 4.91 -7.71
CA ASP A 55 -13.42 5.69 -7.77
C ASP A 55 -12.22 4.75 -7.62
N SER A 56 -11.50 4.54 -8.72
CA SER A 56 -10.34 3.64 -8.78
C SER A 56 -9.15 4.16 -7.97
N GLU A 57 -9.00 5.49 -7.84
CA GLU A 57 -7.90 6.07 -7.05
C GLU A 57 -8.17 5.87 -5.55
N LYS A 58 -9.42 6.07 -5.10
CA LYS A 58 -9.81 5.73 -3.73
C LYS A 58 -9.70 4.24 -3.44
N LEU A 59 -10.01 3.38 -4.41
CA LEU A 59 -9.87 1.94 -4.26
C LEU A 59 -8.41 1.56 -4.02
N GLU A 60 -7.50 1.97 -4.89
CA GLU A 60 -6.07 1.69 -4.78
C GLU A 60 -5.52 2.14 -3.43
N TRP A 61 -5.83 3.37 -3.03
CA TRP A 61 -5.32 3.92 -1.77
C TRP A 61 -5.98 3.32 -0.53
N CYS A 62 -7.23 2.90 -0.63
CA CYS A 62 -7.87 2.12 0.42
C CYS A 62 -7.16 0.79 0.64
N GLU A 63 -6.89 0.07 -0.44
CA GLU A 63 -6.15 -1.18 -0.37
C GLU A 63 -4.75 -0.99 0.20
N TYR A 64 -4.08 0.09 -0.21
CA TYR A 64 -2.76 0.46 0.28
C TYR A 64 -2.78 0.81 1.77
N GLY A 65 -3.77 1.59 2.23
CA GLY A 65 -3.92 1.96 3.64
C GLY A 65 -4.41 0.84 4.56
N TRP A 66 -5.00 -0.22 4.00
CA TRP A 66 -5.39 -1.42 4.74
C TRP A 66 -4.20 -2.31 5.09
N VAL A 67 -3.09 -2.23 4.35
CA VAL A 67 -1.87 -2.97 4.67
C VAL A 67 -1.20 -2.35 5.89
N ASP A 68 -0.81 -3.18 6.86
CA ASP A 68 0.00 -2.70 8.00
C ASP A 68 1.44 -2.44 7.53
N LYS A 69 1.89 -1.20 7.73
CA LYS A 69 3.24 -0.73 7.40
C LYS A 69 3.94 -0.11 8.61
N SER A 70 3.45 -0.39 9.82
CA SER A 70 3.99 0.17 11.08
C SER A 70 5.48 -0.15 11.24
N GLU A 71 5.87 -1.40 11.00
CA GLU A 71 7.28 -1.83 11.05
C GLU A 71 8.16 -1.09 10.01
N GLU A 72 7.62 -0.82 8.82
CA GLU A 72 8.33 -0.10 7.74
C GLU A 72 8.49 1.39 8.05
N ILE A 73 7.48 2.00 8.70
CA ILE A 73 7.52 3.39 9.14
C ILE A 73 8.52 3.56 10.29
N ASP A 74 8.55 2.62 11.23
CA ASP A 74 9.46 2.70 12.38
C ASP A 74 10.92 2.48 11.98
N ALA A 75 11.19 1.64 10.97
CA ALA A 75 12.52 1.49 10.40
C ALA A 75 13.07 2.82 9.81
N ARG A 76 12.22 3.64 9.16
CA ARG A 76 12.63 4.94 8.59
C ARG A 76 12.84 6.07 9.60
N LYS A 77 12.36 5.94 10.84
CA LYS A 77 12.60 6.95 11.90
C LYS A 77 13.96 6.80 12.57
N LEU A 78 14.62 5.67 12.36
CA LEU A 78 15.91 5.33 12.97
C LEU A 78 17.11 5.70 12.07
N ASP A 79 16.86 5.98 10.79
CA ASP A 79 17.80 6.57 9.82
C ASP A 79 17.68 8.10 9.77
#